data_AF-A0A376TM48-F1
#
_entry.id   AF-A0A376TM48-F1
#
_cell.length_a   1.000
_cell.length_b   1.000
_cell.length_c   1.000
_cell.angle_alpha   90.00
_cell.angle_beta   90.00
_cell.angle_gamma   90.00
#
_symmetry.space_group_name_H-M   'P 1'
#
loop_
_entity.id
_entity.type
_entity.pdbx_description
1 polymer ?
#
loop_
_entity_poly.entity_id
_entity_poly.type
_entity_poly.pdbx_seq_one_letter_code
_entity_poly.pdbx_strand_id
1 'polypeptide(L)'
;MLQGYCSTRHSLSSCVIAEENGDMERDYAYTIGRAMSDLQTPEWVGADCARRTLSRLSPRKLSTMKAPVIFANEVATGLLAIWWGR
;
A
#
# COMPACT_ATOMS: atom_id res chain seq x y z
N MET A 1 -11.45 4.88 -38.81
CA MET A 1 -11.54 6.00 -37.82
C MET A 1 -10.71 5.59 -36.61
N LEU A 2 -9.61 6.27 -36.29
CA LEU A 2 -8.93 6.06 -35.01
C LEU A 2 -9.80 6.66 -33.91
N GLN A 3 -10.59 5.83 -33.24
CA GLN A 3 -11.25 6.21 -32.00
C GLN A 3 -10.21 6.20 -30.88
N GLY A 4 -9.80 7.39 -30.44
CA GLY A 4 -9.06 7.58 -29.20
C GLY A 4 -10.01 8.13 -28.13
N TYR A 5 -9.81 7.72 -26.87
CA TYR A 5 -10.49 8.31 -25.73
C TYR A 5 -9.47 9.03 -24.82
N CYS A 6 -9.86 10.18 -24.28
CA CYS A 6 -9.03 10.92 -23.34
C CYS A 6 -9.18 10.33 -21.93
N SER A 7 -8.09 10.31 -21.16
CA SER A 7 -8.13 9.92 -19.74
C SER A 7 -7.08 10.66 -18.92
N THR A 8 -7.34 10.82 -17.63
CA THR A 8 -6.44 11.41 -16.63
C THR A 8 -6.20 10.44 -15.49
N ARG A 9 -5.05 10.58 -14.82
CA ARG A 9 -4.67 9.82 -13.63
C ARG A 9 -3.70 10.65 -12.80
N HIS A 10 -4.08 10.92 -11.57
CA HIS A 10 -3.29 11.66 -10.60
C HIS A 10 -3.03 10.76 -9.39
N SER A 11 -1.85 10.85 -8.80
CA SER A 11 -1.48 10.07 -7.63
C SER A 11 -0.55 10.87 -6.74
N LEU A 12 -0.68 10.65 -5.43
CA LEU A 12 0.22 11.18 -4.42
C LEU A 12 0.62 10.05 -3.49
N SER A 13 1.90 9.94 -3.17
CA SER A 13 2.41 8.92 -2.25
C SER A 13 3.53 9.48 -1.39
N SER A 14 3.76 8.85 -0.25
CA SER A 14 4.93 9.06 0.60
C SER A 14 5.46 7.72 1.09
N CYS A 15 6.77 7.65 1.33
CA CYS A 15 7.48 6.46 1.79
C CYS A 15 8.53 6.90 2.80
N VAL A 16 8.53 6.30 3.98
CA VAL A 16 9.41 6.68 5.10
C VAL A 16 9.98 5.44 5.77
N ILE A 17 11.09 5.64 6.50
CA ILE A 17 11.78 4.61 7.27
C ILE A 17 11.67 4.96 8.75
N ALA A 18 11.41 3.97 9.59
CA ALA A 18 11.50 4.07 11.04
C ALA A 18 12.55 3.07 11.54
N GLU A 19 13.17 3.37 12.68
CA GLU A 19 14.17 2.52 13.31
C GLU A 19 13.85 2.35 14.81
N GLU A 20 13.99 1.13 15.32
CA GLU A 20 13.92 0.83 16.75
C GLU A 20 14.94 -0.28 17.08
N ASN A 21 15.76 -0.09 18.12
CA ASN A 21 16.77 -1.08 18.57
C ASN A 21 17.73 -1.58 17.47
N GLY A 22 18.00 -0.76 16.44
CA GLY A 22 18.82 -1.12 15.28
C GLY A 22 18.07 -1.86 14.16
N ASP A 23 16.78 -2.15 14.35
CA ASP A 23 15.92 -2.72 13.31
C ASP A 23 15.24 -1.58 12.53
N MET A 24 15.49 -1.54 11.21
CA MET A 24 14.90 -0.56 10.31
C MET A 24 13.73 -1.15 9.52
N GLU A 25 12.60 -0.45 9.55
CA GLU A 25 11.40 -0.82 8.82
C GLU A 25 10.96 0.28 7.87
N ARG A 26 10.37 -0.12 6.73
CA ARG A 26 9.92 0.78 5.68
C ARG A 26 8.53 0.40 5.21
N ASP A 27 7.65 1.39 5.13
CA ASP A 27 6.34 1.27 4.50
C ASP A 27 5.99 2.58 3.76
N TYR A 28 4.87 2.56 3.03
CA TYR A 28 4.40 3.67 2.21
C TYR A 28 2.88 3.79 2.28
N ALA A 29 2.37 4.97 1.95
CA ALA A 29 0.95 5.19 1.71
C ALA A 29 0.75 5.99 0.42
N TYR A 30 -0.40 5.82 -0.21
CA TYR A 30 -0.73 6.50 -1.46
C TYR A 30 -2.22 6.76 -1.62
N THR A 31 -2.54 7.73 -2.48
CA THR A 31 -3.88 8.02 -2.96
C THR A 31 -3.84 8.20 -4.48
N ILE A 32 -4.93 7.84 -5.15
CA ILE A 32 -5.01 7.84 -6.61
C ILE A 32 -6.43 8.16 -7.09
N GLY A 33 -6.53 8.98 -8.14
CA GLY A 33 -7.81 9.48 -8.64
C GLY A 33 -7.73 9.93 -10.10
N ARG A 34 -8.88 10.15 -10.73
CA ARG A 34 -8.95 10.68 -12.11
C ARG A 34 -9.07 12.20 -12.11
N ALA A 35 -9.67 12.79 -11.08
CA ALA A 35 -9.62 14.22 -10.80
C ALA A 35 -8.72 14.50 -9.59
N MET A 36 -8.13 15.70 -9.54
CA MET A 36 -7.30 16.12 -8.39
C MET A 36 -8.11 16.19 -7.09
N SER A 37 -9.42 16.48 -7.17
CA SER A 37 -10.34 16.49 -6.03
C SER A 37 -10.63 15.10 -5.45
N ASP A 38 -10.31 14.03 -6.17
CA ASP A 38 -10.52 12.66 -5.71
C ASP A 38 -9.39 12.19 -4.79
N LEU A 39 -8.29 12.95 -4.72
CA LEU A 39 -7.13 12.60 -3.92
C LEU A 39 -7.35 12.93 -2.45
N GLN A 40 -6.84 12.07 -1.58
CA GLN A 40 -6.66 12.39 -0.18
C GLN A 40 -5.65 13.53 0.00
N THR A 41 -5.73 14.25 1.11
CA THR A 41 -4.81 15.37 1.37
C THR A 41 -3.37 14.86 1.60
N PRO A 42 -2.34 15.69 1.33
CA PRO A 42 -0.96 15.33 1.62
C PRO A 42 -0.72 14.95 3.09
N GLU A 43 -1.41 15.61 4.02
CA GLU A 43 -1.34 15.33 5.46
C GLU A 43 -1.89 13.94 5.77
N TRP A 44 -2.99 13.55 5.13
CA TRP A 44 -3.54 12.20 5.27
C TRP A 44 -2.55 11.13 4.78
N VAL A 45 -1.93 11.35 3.61
CA VAL A 45 -0.94 10.41 3.04
C VAL A 45 0.28 10.29 3.96
N GLY A 46 0.76 11.40 4.52
CA GLY A 46 1.89 11.39 5.46
C GLY A 46 1.55 10.69 6.78
N ALA A 47 0.38 10.98 7.35
CA ALA A 47 -0.09 10.35 8.58
C ALA A 47 -0.27 8.83 8.42
N ASP A 48 -0.88 8.39 7.31
CA ASP A 48 -1.07 6.96 7.05
C ASP A 48 0.27 6.26 6.80
N CYS A 49 1.18 6.89 6.06
CA CYS A 49 2.53 6.36 5.82
C CYS A 49 3.27 6.16 7.15
N ALA A 50 3.29 7.16 8.03
CA ALA A 50 3.94 7.07 9.33
C ALA A 50 3.30 5.97 10.20
N ARG A 51 1.96 5.92 10.26
CA ARG A 51 1.21 4.89 11.00
C ARG A 51 1.59 3.48 10.54
N ARG A 52 1.67 3.25 9.23
CA ARG A 52 2.05 1.96 8.65
C ARG A 52 3.50 1.61 8.97
N THR A 53 4.45 2.51 8.73
CA THR A 53 5.87 2.26 8.99
C THR A 53 6.13 1.92 10.46
N LEU A 54 5.55 2.68 11.39
CA LEU A 54 5.71 2.43 12.83
C LEU A 54 5.11 1.08 13.26
N SER A 55 4.02 0.64 12.62
CA SER A 55 3.38 -0.64 12.97
C SER A 55 4.22 -1.89 12.68
N ARG A 56 5.31 -1.74 11.90
CA ARG A 56 6.20 -2.84 11.51
C ARG A 56 7.38 -3.05 12.44
N LEU A 57 7.70 -2.07 13.29
CA LEU A 57 8.87 -2.10 14.16
C LEU A 57 8.87 -3.34 15.07
N SER A 58 10.07 -3.85 15.34
CA SER A 58 10.30 -5.02 16.18
C SER A 58 9.52 -6.29 15.73
N PRO A 59 9.63 -6.72 14.45
CA PRO A 59 8.92 -7.90 13.97
C PRO A 59 9.45 -9.18 14.64
N ARG A 60 8.62 -10.22 14.70
CA ARG A 60 9.01 -11.54 15.23
C ARG A 60 8.86 -12.64 14.19
N LYS A 61 9.86 -13.51 14.12
CA LYS A 61 9.79 -14.74 13.34
C LYS A 61 8.95 -15.77 14.08
N LEU A 62 7.81 -16.16 13.51
CA LEU A 62 6.96 -17.22 14.04
C LEU A 62 7.60 -18.61 13.83
N SER A 63 7.30 -19.55 14.72
CA SER A 63 7.66 -20.96 14.54
C SER A 63 6.83 -21.61 13.43
N THR A 64 7.37 -22.66 12.79
CA THR A 64 6.69 -23.40 11.73
C THR A 64 5.37 -24.01 12.22
N MET A 65 4.27 -23.70 11.54
CA MET A 65 2.93 -24.22 11.86
C MET A 65 2.01 -24.18 10.64
N LYS A 66 0.88 -24.88 10.73
CA LYS A 66 -0.29 -24.65 9.87
C LYS A 66 -1.26 -23.74 10.62
N ALA A 67 -1.64 -22.63 10.01
CA ALA A 67 -2.57 -21.67 10.61
C ALA A 67 -3.47 -21.06 9.52
N PRO A 68 -4.68 -20.58 9.89
CA PRO A 68 -5.47 -19.73 9.01
C PRO A 68 -4.68 -18.45 8.65
N VAL A 69 -4.79 -18.01 7.39
CA VAL A 69 -4.12 -16.80 6.89
C VAL A 69 -5.18 -15.82 6.37
N ILE A 70 -5.15 -14.60 6.89
CA ILE A 70 -5.98 -13.48 6.41
C ILE A 70 -5.10 -12.60 5.52
N PHE A 71 -5.52 -12.42 4.27
CA PHE A 71 -4.87 -11.49 3.35
C PHE A 71 -5.42 -10.08 3.60
N ALA A 72 -4.55 -9.11 3.87
CA ALA A 72 -4.95 -7.71 3.91
C ALA A 72 -5.55 -7.28 2.57
N ASN A 73 -6.50 -6.35 2.60
CA ASN A 73 -7.22 -5.85 1.42
C ASN A 73 -6.28 -5.46 0.26
N GLU A 74 -5.14 -4.83 0.56
CA GLU A 74 -4.15 -4.40 -0.42
C GLU A 74 -3.48 -5.56 -1.18
N VAL A 75 -3.23 -6.69 -0.52
CA VAL A 75 -2.62 -7.88 -1.15
C VAL A 75 -3.66 -8.85 -1.72
N ALA A 76 -4.89 -8.83 -1.21
CA ALA A 76 -5.98 -9.70 -1.65
C ALA A 76 -6.32 -9.50 -3.13
N THR A 77 -6.17 -8.28 -3.66
CA THR A 77 -6.36 -7.98 -5.08
C THR A 77 -5.41 -8.77 -5.98
N GLY A 78 -4.14 -8.92 -5.57
CA GLY A 78 -3.14 -9.71 -6.29
C GLY A 78 -3.46 -11.21 -6.29
N LEU A 79 -3.98 -11.74 -5.18
CA LEU A 79 -4.41 -13.15 -5.11
C LEU A 79 -5.53 -13.46 -6.12
N LEU A 80 -6.51 -12.56 -6.24
CA LEU A 80 -7.59 -12.71 -7.21
C LEU A 80 -7.10 -12.55 -8.66
N ALA A 81 -6.14 -11.65 -8.90
CA ALA A 81 -5.59 -11.41 -10.24
C ALA A 81 -4.96 -12.66 -10.87
N ILE A 82 -4.40 -13.57 -10.06
CA ILE A 82 -3.82 -14.85 -10.54
C ILE A 82 -4.86 -15.70 -11.29
N TRP A 83 -6.12 -15.63 -10.88
CA TRP A 83 -7.21 -16.39 -11.51
C TRP A 83 -7.65 -15.79 -12.84
N TRP A 84 -7.42 -14.48 -13.06
CA TRP A 84 -7.83 -13.78 -14.28
C TRP A 84 -6.79 -13.88 -15.40
N GLY A 85 -5.55 -14.25 -15.08
CA GLY A 85 -4.45 -14.38 -16.04
C GLY A 85 -4.38 -15.73 -16.77
N ARG A 86 -5.38 -16.60 -16.63
CA ARG A 86 -5.50 -17.90 -17.32
C ARG A 86 -6.74 -17.93 -18.22
#